data_AF-A0AAW3TER1-F1
#
_entry.id   AF-A0AAW3TER1-F1
#
_cell.length_a   1.000
_cell.length_b   1.000
_cell.length_c   1.000
_cell.angle_alpha   90.00
_cell.angle_beta   90.00
_cell.angle_gamma   90.00
#
_symmetry.space_group_name_H-M   'P 1'
#
loop_
_entity.id
_entity.type
_entity.pdbx_description
1 polymer ?
#
loop_
_entity_poly.entity_id
_entity_poly.type
_entity_poly.pdbx_seq_one_letter_code
_entity_poly.pdbx_strand_id
1 'polypeptide(L)'
;MKFLSFLSLSVLSFTTQACMFPPKGLIEEHNNLFDLLVLFSLLVAVISLLIRLSHQRSRLWVPALLVLGFGYFPFILFNLDSYGIIGPAGACGRPGMVLIGQICLGGYLIILCYELFKYFKHRRKL
;
A
#
# COMPACT_ATOMS: atom_id res chain seq x y z
N MET A 1 -2.22 30.31 10.56
CA MET A 1 -1.81 29.67 11.83
C MET A 1 -2.86 28.71 12.39
N LYS A 2 -4.14 29.08 12.54
CA LYS A 2 -5.20 28.18 13.06
C LYS A 2 -5.41 26.88 12.25
N PHE A 3 -5.26 26.94 10.93
CA PHE A 3 -5.36 25.77 10.05
C PHE A 3 -4.19 24.79 10.23
N LEU A 4 -2.99 25.32 10.43
CA LEU A 4 -1.78 24.52 10.67
C LEU A 4 -1.84 23.83 12.05
N SER A 5 -2.34 24.53 13.08
CA SER A 5 -2.53 23.94 14.40
C SER A 5 -3.61 22.86 14.41
N PHE A 6 -4.70 23.04 13.64
CA PHE A 6 -5.76 22.03 13.53
C PHE A 6 -5.26 20.79 12.78
N LEU A 7 -4.47 20.99 11.72
CA LEU A 7 -3.84 19.91 10.96
C LEU A 7 -2.75 19.19 11.76
N SER A 8 -1.99 19.90 12.61
CA SER A 8 -1.05 19.25 13.53
C SER A 8 -1.78 18.47 14.63
N LEU A 9 -2.85 19.03 15.21
CA LEU A 9 -3.65 18.37 16.25
C LEU A 9 -4.37 17.13 15.73
N SER A 10 -4.89 17.16 14.50
CA SER A 10 -5.49 15.98 13.89
C SER A 10 -4.45 14.89 13.63
N VAL A 11 -3.27 15.24 13.11
CA VAL A 11 -2.15 14.31 12.92
C VAL A 11 -1.66 13.74 14.26
N LEU A 12 -1.60 14.55 15.33
CA LEU A 12 -1.24 14.13 16.68
C LEU A 12 -2.30 13.19 17.32
N SER A 13 -3.58 13.39 17.06
CA SER A 13 -4.62 12.44 17.53
C SER A 13 -4.52 11.06 16.89
N PHE A 14 -3.96 10.95 15.68
CA PHE A 14 -3.66 9.65 15.06
C PHE A 14 -2.41 8.98 15.67
N THR A 15 -1.51 9.74 16.32
CA THR A 15 -0.29 9.18 16.93
C THR A 15 -0.44 8.83 18.41
N THR A 16 -1.52 9.26 19.07
CA THR A 16 -1.84 8.87 20.46
C THR A 16 -2.60 7.55 20.50
N GLN A 17 -1.96 6.45 20.07
CA GLN A 17 -2.45 5.10 20.33
C GLN A 17 -1.48 4.35 21.23
N ALA A 18 -1.05 4.99 22.33
CA ALA A 18 -0.25 4.30 23.33
C ALA A 18 -1.15 3.51 24.29
N CYS A 19 -1.33 2.21 24.06
CA CYS A 19 -2.02 1.34 25.02
C CYS A 19 -1.01 0.68 25.96
N MET A 20 -1.26 0.75 27.27
CA MET A 20 -0.52 -0.06 28.25
C MET A 20 -0.70 -1.57 28.01
N PHE A 21 -1.85 -1.98 27.49
CA PHE A 21 -2.13 -3.36 27.07
C PHE A 21 -2.95 -3.34 25.77
N PRO A 22 -2.52 -4.02 24.70
CA PRO A 22 -3.32 -4.14 23.50
C PRO A 22 -4.59 -4.96 23.80
N PRO A 23 -5.78 -4.57 23.30
CA PRO A 23 -6.96 -5.38 23.41
C PRO A 23 -6.75 -6.74 22.74
N LYS A 24 -7.31 -7.80 23.33
CA LYS A 24 -7.20 -9.17 22.80
C LYS A 24 -7.73 -9.22 21.37
N GLY A 25 -7.00 -9.87 20.47
CA GLY A 25 -7.38 -10.02 19.06
C GLY A 25 -6.98 -8.85 18.15
N LEU A 26 -6.57 -7.70 18.68
CA LEU A 26 -6.22 -6.54 17.85
C LEU A 26 -5.03 -6.82 16.92
N ILE A 27 -4.03 -7.56 17.40
CA ILE A 27 -2.86 -7.94 16.59
C ILE A 27 -3.27 -8.87 15.44
N GLU A 28 -4.16 -9.82 15.72
CA GLU A 28 -4.68 -10.77 14.73
C GLU A 28 -5.51 -10.04 13.66
N GLU A 29 -6.31 -9.05 14.07
CA GLU A 29 -7.07 -8.20 13.16
C GLU A 29 -6.15 -7.38 12.24
N HIS A 30 -5.09 -6.77 12.77
CA HIS A 30 -4.11 -6.02 11.96
C HIS A 30 -3.38 -6.92 10.97
N ASN A 31 -3.02 -8.15 11.36
CA ASN A 31 -2.39 -9.12 10.48
C ASN A 31 -3.37 -9.54 9.35
N ASN A 32 -4.63 -9.86 9.69
CA ASN A 32 -5.65 -10.19 8.70
C ASN A 32 -5.88 -9.04 7.71
N LEU A 33 -5.96 -7.80 8.20
CA LEU A 33 -6.09 -6.60 7.36
C LEU A 33 -4.89 -6.44 6.42
N PHE A 34 -3.67 -6.63 6.93
CA PHE A 34 -2.46 -6.59 6.12
C PHE A 34 -2.47 -7.65 5.02
N ASP A 35 -2.77 -8.91 5.37
CA ASP A 35 -2.83 -10.02 4.41
C ASP A 35 -3.86 -9.75 3.30
N LEU A 36 -5.02 -9.19 3.67
CA LEU A 36 -6.08 -8.83 2.75
C LEU A 36 -5.64 -7.69 1.79
N LEU A 37 -4.94 -6.68 2.32
CA LEU A 37 -4.38 -5.58 1.52
C LEU A 37 -3.30 -6.08 0.54
N VAL A 38 -2.43 -7.01 0.98
CA VAL A 38 -1.41 -7.63 0.12
C VAL A 38 -2.06 -8.47 -0.97
N LEU A 39 -3.10 -9.25 -0.64
CA LEU A 39 -3.85 -10.04 -1.61
C LEU A 39 -4.50 -9.15 -2.68
N PHE A 40 -5.16 -8.07 -2.28
CA PHE A 40 -5.73 -7.11 -3.23
C PHE A 40 -4.65 -6.47 -4.10
N SER A 41 -3.50 -6.12 -3.52
CA SER A 41 -2.37 -5.57 -4.26
C SER A 41 -1.92 -6.55 -5.35
N LEU A 42 -1.71 -7.83 -5.01
CA LEU A 42 -1.35 -8.87 -5.98
C LEU A 42 -2.38 -8.98 -7.11
N LEU A 43 -3.67 -8.97 -6.81
CA LEU A 43 -4.73 -8.99 -7.81
C LEU A 43 -4.64 -7.78 -8.76
N VAL A 44 -4.47 -6.58 -8.22
CA VAL A 44 -4.32 -5.34 -9.01
C VAL A 44 -3.08 -5.40 -9.92
N ALA A 45 -1.97 -5.94 -9.42
CA ALA A 45 -0.75 -6.11 -10.21
C ALA A 45 -0.97 -7.08 -11.39
N VAL A 46 -1.62 -8.23 -11.15
CA VAL A 46 -1.96 -9.21 -12.21
C VAL A 46 -2.88 -8.59 -13.24
N ILE A 47 -3.94 -7.88 -12.82
CA ILE A 47 -4.86 -7.20 -13.72
C ILE A 47 -4.11 -6.15 -14.58
N SER A 48 -3.21 -5.37 -13.97
CA SER A 48 -2.41 -4.38 -14.70
C SER A 48 -1.53 -5.02 -15.78
N LEU A 49 -0.93 -6.17 -15.48
CA LEU A 49 -0.15 -6.95 -16.45
C LEU A 49 -1.02 -7.52 -17.58
N LEU A 50 -2.21 -8.03 -17.27
CA LEU A 50 -3.16 -8.55 -18.27
C LEU A 50 -3.67 -7.43 -19.20
N ILE A 51 -3.96 -6.24 -18.67
CA ILE A 51 -4.32 -5.07 -19.48
C ILE A 51 -3.17 -4.70 -20.42
N ARG A 52 -1.92 -4.75 -19.95
CA ARG A 52 -0.76 -4.48 -20.81
C ARG A 52 -0.58 -5.56 -21.88
N LEU A 53 -0.77 -6.81 -21.52
CA LEU A 53 -0.66 -7.96 -22.42
C LEU A 53 -1.64 -7.84 -23.60
N SER A 54 -2.85 -7.33 -23.36
CA SER A 54 -3.90 -7.22 -24.38
C SER A 54 -3.62 -6.17 -25.46
N HIS A 55 -2.91 -5.08 -25.15
CA HIS A 55 -2.66 -3.99 -26.11
C HIS A 55 -1.20 -3.84 -26.54
N GLN A 56 -0.22 -4.18 -25.71
CA GLN A 56 1.20 -3.97 -26.03
C GLN A 56 2.15 -4.95 -25.31
N ARG A 57 2.18 -6.20 -25.80
CA ARG A 57 3.02 -7.30 -25.28
C ARG A 57 4.52 -6.97 -25.24
N SER A 58 5.06 -6.22 -26.20
CA SER A 58 6.49 -5.87 -26.24
C SER A 58 6.97 -4.97 -25.09
N ARG A 59 6.05 -4.28 -24.41
CA ARG A 59 6.35 -3.37 -23.30
C ARG A 59 5.72 -3.80 -21.97
N LEU A 60 5.61 -5.11 -21.75
CA LEU A 60 5.20 -5.72 -20.47
C LEU A 60 6.18 -5.44 -19.32
N TRP A 61 7.44 -5.20 -19.65
CA TRP A 61 8.47 -4.89 -18.66
C TRP A 61 8.19 -3.59 -17.90
N VAL A 62 7.45 -2.64 -18.49
CA VAL A 62 7.16 -1.34 -17.85
C VAL A 62 6.30 -1.50 -16.58
N PRO A 63 5.08 -2.08 -16.63
CA PRO A 63 4.30 -2.32 -15.43
C PRO A 63 4.98 -3.32 -14.48
N ALA A 64 5.73 -4.30 -14.99
CA ALA A 64 6.47 -5.24 -14.14
C ALA A 64 7.54 -4.55 -13.30
N LEU A 65 8.29 -3.60 -13.87
CA LEU A 65 9.34 -2.86 -13.16
C LEU A 65 8.75 -1.90 -12.12
N LEU A 66 7.59 -1.31 -12.41
CA LEU A 66 6.85 -0.49 -11.45
C LEU A 66 6.30 -1.34 -10.30
N VAL A 67 5.70 -2.52 -10.59
CA VAL A 67 5.23 -3.45 -9.56
C VAL A 67 6.38 -3.91 -8.67
N LEU A 68 7.54 -4.24 -9.25
CA LEU A 68 8.73 -4.59 -8.47
C LEU A 68 9.21 -3.44 -7.59
N GLY A 69 9.29 -2.21 -8.11
CA GLY A 69 9.71 -1.05 -7.33
C GLY A 69 8.76 -0.73 -6.18
N PHE A 70 7.45 -0.70 -6.47
CA PHE A 70 6.42 -0.45 -5.46
C PHE A 70 6.17 -1.64 -4.52
N GLY A 71 6.60 -2.85 -4.87
CA GLY A 71 6.55 -4.02 -3.99
C GLY A 71 7.78 -4.12 -3.09
N TYR A 72 8.96 -3.75 -3.60
CA TYR A 72 10.23 -3.85 -2.87
C TYR A 72 10.30 -2.88 -1.68
N PHE A 73 9.81 -1.65 -1.86
CA PHE A 73 9.82 -0.65 -0.78
C PHE A 73 8.94 -1.03 0.43
N PRO A 74 7.66 -1.41 0.27
CA PRO A 74 6.84 -1.96 1.35
C PRO A 74 7.42 -3.23 1.97
N PHE A 75 8.06 -4.09 1.17
CA PHE A 75 8.71 -5.30 1.69
C PHE A 75 9.87 -4.98 2.63
N ILE A 76 10.69 -3.98 2.30
CA ILE A 76 11.75 -3.49 3.21
C ILE A 76 11.13 -2.92 4.49
N LEU A 77 10.10 -2.09 4.37
CA LEU A 77 9.42 -1.51 5.54
C LEU A 77 8.83 -2.59 6.45
N PHE A 78 8.21 -3.63 5.87
CA PHE A 78 7.67 -4.77 6.61
C PHE A 78 8.75 -5.52 7.39
N ASN A 79 9.91 -5.77 6.76
CA ASN A 79 11.03 -6.40 7.45
C ASN A 79 11.53 -5.54 8.60
N LEU A 80 11.70 -4.23 8.37
CA LEU A 80 12.19 -3.31 9.38
C LEU A 80 11.21 -3.14 10.57
N ASP A 81 9.90 -3.17 10.32
CA ASP A 81 8.85 -3.22 11.36
C ASP A 81 8.87 -4.56 12.11
N SER A 82 9.07 -5.67 11.40
CA SER A 82 9.17 -7.01 11.99
C SER A 82 10.41 -7.20 12.87
N TYR A 83 11.53 -6.56 12.53
CA TYR A 83 12.75 -6.51 13.35
C TYR A 83 12.65 -5.49 14.50
N GLY A 84 11.55 -4.74 14.61
CA GLY A 84 11.35 -3.73 15.65
C GLY A 84 12.21 -2.48 15.48
N ILE A 85 12.78 -2.26 14.29
CA ILE A 85 13.64 -1.10 13.97
C ILE A 85 12.77 0.12 13.63
N ILE A 86 11.66 -0.10 12.93
CA ILE A 86 10.74 0.95 12.48
C ILE A 86 9.33 0.55 12.89
N GLY A 87 8.90 0.97 14.06
CA GLY A 87 7.53 0.81 14.52
C GLY A 87 7.16 1.98 15.42
N PRO A 88 5.89 2.43 15.44
CA PRO A 88 5.47 3.45 16.38
C PRO A 88 5.68 2.90 17.80
N ALA A 89 6.73 3.36 18.45
CA ALA A 89 7.06 2.97 19.81
C ALA A 89 5.85 3.29 20.71
N GLY A 90 5.25 2.24 21.27
CA GLY A 90 4.07 2.34 22.12
C GLY A 90 2.72 2.13 21.43
N ALA A 91 2.62 1.97 20.10
CA ALA A 91 1.31 1.77 19.47
C ALA A 91 0.64 0.45 19.87
N CYS A 92 -0.69 0.45 20.03
CA CYS A 92 -1.46 -0.76 20.28
C CYS A 92 -1.47 -1.67 19.04
N GLY A 93 -0.98 -2.89 19.15
CA GLY A 93 -1.04 -3.87 18.05
C GLY A 93 0.03 -3.66 16.98
N ARG A 94 -0.37 -3.67 15.69
CA ARG A 94 0.54 -3.52 14.53
C ARG A 94 -0.01 -2.55 13.45
N PRO A 95 -0.28 -1.27 13.78
CA PRO A 95 -0.80 -0.30 12.82
C PRO A 95 0.20 0.01 11.70
N GLY A 96 1.51 -0.14 11.95
CA GLY A 96 2.56 -0.01 10.93
C GLY A 96 2.36 -0.96 9.76
N MET A 97 2.01 -2.22 10.02
CA MET A 97 1.74 -3.21 8.97
C MET A 97 0.55 -2.79 8.09
N VAL A 98 -0.55 -2.33 8.70
CA VAL A 98 -1.71 -1.87 7.94
C VAL A 98 -1.36 -0.68 7.03
N LEU A 99 -0.58 0.27 7.54
CA LEU A 99 -0.11 1.41 6.74
C LEU A 99 0.78 0.95 5.56
N ILE A 100 1.69 0.00 5.78
CA ILE A 100 2.54 -0.57 4.73
C ILE A 100 1.68 -1.24 3.65
N GLY A 101 0.67 -2.01 4.04
CA GLY A 101 -0.29 -2.62 3.12
C GLY A 101 -1.08 -1.59 2.30
N GLN A 102 -1.52 -0.51 2.94
CA GLN A 102 -2.22 0.60 2.26
C GLN A 102 -1.34 1.33 1.25
N ILE A 103 -0.07 1.57 1.59
CA ILE A 103 0.91 2.18 0.68
C ILE A 103 1.15 1.26 -0.53
N CYS A 104 1.27 -0.05 -0.32
CA CYS A 104 1.44 -1.03 -1.39
C CYS A 104 0.24 -1.02 -2.36
N LEU A 105 -0.98 -1.13 -1.81
CA LEU A 105 -2.21 -1.11 -2.60
C LEU A 105 -2.38 0.21 -3.36
N GLY A 106 -2.12 1.34 -2.70
CA GLY A 106 -2.18 2.66 -3.31
C GLY A 106 -1.22 2.80 -4.49
N GLY A 107 0.02 2.33 -4.35
CA GLY A 107 1.00 2.31 -5.44
C GLY A 107 0.51 1.51 -6.65
N TYR A 108 -0.04 0.31 -6.43
CA TYR A 108 -0.53 -0.53 -7.52
C TYR A 108 -1.81 0.00 -8.16
N LEU A 109 -2.69 0.66 -7.42
CA LEU A 109 -3.85 1.35 -8.00
C LEU A 109 -3.42 2.47 -8.96
N ILE A 110 -2.35 3.20 -8.66
CA ILE A 110 -1.78 4.21 -9.57
C ILE A 110 -1.29 3.55 -10.87
N ILE A 111 -0.62 2.40 -10.78
CA ILE A 111 -0.18 1.62 -11.94
C ILE A 111 -1.39 1.18 -12.78
N LEU A 112 -2.44 0.67 -12.14
CA LEU A 112 -3.67 0.24 -12.81
C LEU A 112 -4.34 1.40 -13.55
N CYS A 113 -4.49 2.56 -12.90
CA CYS A 113 -5.04 3.77 -13.53
C CYS A 113 -4.22 4.20 -14.74
N TYR A 114 -2.89 4.14 -14.67
CA TYR A 114 -2.00 4.43 -15.78
C TYR A 114 -2.20 3.46 -16.96
N GLU A 115 -2.29 2.16 -16.69
CA GLU A 115 -2.50 1.15 -17.73
C GLU A 115 -3.89 1.24 -18.35
N LEU A 116 -4.94 1.51 -17.55
CA LEU A 116 -6.29 1.78 -18.05
C LEU A 116 -6.31 2.99 -18.98
N PHE A 117 -5.68 4.10 -18.57
CA PHE A 117 -5.61 5.31 -19.41
C PHE A 117 -4.96 5.02 -20.77
N LYS A 118 -3.85 4.26 -20.78
CA LYS A 118 -3.19 3.86 -22.02
C LYS A 118 -4.03 2.91 -22.86
N TYR A 119 -4.68 1.93 -22.23
CA TYR A 119 -5.56 0.99 -22.91
C TYR A 119 -6.71 1.71 -23.63
N PHE A 120 -7.40 2.64 -22.96
CA PHE A 120 -8.45 3.45 -23.57
C PHE A 120 -7.91 4.34 -24.70
N LYS A 121 -6.73 4.93 -24.53
CA LYS A 121 -6.10 5.74 -25.59
C LYS A 121 -5.74 4.90 -26.82
N HIS A 122 -5.34 3.64 -26.64
CA HIS A 122 -5.07 2.71 -27.73
C HIS A 122 -6.36 2.32 -28.46
N ARG A 123 -7.42 1.97 -27.72
CA ARG A 123 -8.74 1.60 -28.28
C ARG A 123 -9.43 2.71 -29.06
N ARG A 124 -9.16 3.99 -28.75
CA ARG A 124 -9.68 5.14 -29.54
C ARG A 124 -8.93 5.40 -30.84
N LYS A 125 -7.73 4.84 -31.01
CA LYS A 125 -6.88 5.02 -32.20
C LYS A 125 -6.98 3.86 -33.20
N LEU A 126 -7.53 2.73 -32.75
CA LEU A 126 -7.99 1.61 -33.60
C LEU A 126 -9.36 1.97 -34.17
#